data_AF-C9MKR4-F1
#
_entry.id   AF-C9MKR4-F1
#
_cell.length_a   1.000
_cell.length_b   1.000
_cell.length_c   1.000
_cell.angle_alpha   90.00
_cell.angle_beta   90.00
_cell.angle_gamma   90.00
#
_symmetry.space_group_name_H-M   'P 1'
#
loop_
_entity.id
_entity.type
_entity.pdbx_description
1 polymer ?
#
loop_
_entity_poly.entity_id
_entity_poly.type
_entity_poly.pdbx_seq_one_letter_code
_entity_poly.pdbx_strand_id
1 'polypeptide(L)'
;MPYGWQFCGEDVYIPSERGLRLNIFGMIDRRNRYEGFTMTENMTADKVADFLDRMSLRISKRTFVVLDNASVHRCRLMRELRPLWEKQGLFLFFLPPYSPHLNIAETLWRILKGKWLRPMDYLYTDALLYATNRALAAIGSGLKINFNHVA
;
A
#
# COMPACT_ATOMS: atom_id res chain seq x y z
N MET A 1 -1.42 10.40 -14.33
CA MET A 1 -2.77 10.93 -14.57
C MET A 1 -3.27 10.32 -15.87
N PRO A 2 -4.48 9.72 -15.93
CA PRO A 2 -5.00 9.26 -17.21
C PRO A 2 -5.20 10.49 -18.11
N TYR A 3 -4.68 10.43 -19.33
CA TYR A 3 -4.90 11.47 -20.34
C TYR A 3 -6.36 11.42 -20.80
N GLY A 4 -7.05 12.56 -20.71
CA GLY A 4 -8.36 12.76 -21.31
C GLY A 4 -8.22 13.62 -22.56
N TRP A 5 -8.79 13.18 -23.67
CA TRP A 5 -8.96 14.00 -24.86
C TRP A 5 -10.29 14.76 -24.69
N GLN A 6 -10.28 16.08 -24.89
CA GLN A 6 -11.46 16.93 -24.73
C GLN A 6 -11.72 17.69 -26.03
N PHE A 7 -12.99 17.88 -26.39
CA PHE A 7 -13.34 18.70 -27.55
C PHE A 7 -13.17 20.19 -27.26
N CYS A 8 -12.98 20.99 -28.31
CA CYS A 8 -12.90 22.44 -28.17
C CYS A 8 -14.24 22.97 -27.65
N GLY A 9 -14.25 23.54 -26.44
CA GLY A 9 -15.45 24.04 -25.76
C GLY A 9 -16.02 23.14 -24.65
N GLU A 10 -15.42 21.96 -24.40
CA GLU A 10 -15.75 21.15 -23.22
C GLU A 10 -14.90 21.54 -22.02
N ASP A 11 -15.55 21.91 -20.91
CA ASP A 11 -14.92 22.07 -19.61
C ASP A 11 -14.92 20.74 -18.86
N VAL A 12 -13.93 19.88 -19.15
CA VAL A 12 -13.69 18.67 -18.36
C VAL A 12 -12.78 19.01 -17.18
N TYR A 13 -13.37 19.11 -15.99
CA TYR A 13 -12.61 19.28 -14.75
C TYR A 13 -12.88 18.13 -13.79
N ILE A 14 -11.83 17.73 -13.04
CA ILE A 14 -11.98 16.88 -11.87
C ILE A 14 -12.03 17.83 -10.67
N PRO A 15 -13.19 18.03 -10.01
CA PRO A 15 -13.27 18.90 -8.85
C PRO A 15 -12.34 18.36 -7.75
N SER A 16 -11.39 19.18 -7.33
CA SER A 16 -10.47 18.84 -6.23
C SER A 16 -11.07 19.34 -4.92
N GLU A 17 -11.96 18.56 -4.31
CA GLU A 17 -12.51 18.85 -2.99
C GLU A 17 -11.68 18.21 -1.87
N ARG A 18 -11.68 18.81 -0.67
CA ARG A 18 -11.15 18.17 0.54
C ARG A 18 -12.11 17.05 0.97
N GLY A 19 -12.01 15.91 0.30
CA GLY A 19 -12.72 14.69 0.64
C GLY A 19 -12.05 13.91 1.78
N LEU A 20 -12.73 12.85 2.20
CA LEU A 20 -12.20 11.89 3.16
C LEU A 20 -10.93 11.22 2.61
N ARG A 21 -9.87 11.13 3.43
CA ARG A 21 -8.59 10.55 3.03
C ARG A 21 -8.55 9.06 3.38
N LEU A 22 -8.36 8.21 2.37
CA LEU A 22 -8.07 6.80 2.57
C LEU A 22 -6.56 6.59 2.72
N ASN A 23 -6.14 6.10 3.88
CA ASN A 23 -4.78 5.65 4.14
C ASN A 23 -4.74 4.12 4.07
N ILE A 24 -3.75 3.59 3.35
CA ILE A 24 -3.58 2.15 3.14
C ILE A 24 -2.18 1.78 3.61
N PHE A 25 -2.08 0.82 4.52
CA PHE A 25 -0.84 0.10 4.77
C PHE A 25 -0.96 -1.27 4.11
N GLY A 26 0.02 -1.65 3.31
CA GLY A 26 -0.03 -2.92 2.60
C GLY A 26 1.37 -3.44 2.29
N MET A 27 1.50 -4.75 2.38
CA MET A 27 2.68 -5.51 2.01
C MET A 27 2.30 -6.49 0.91
N ILE A 28 3.21 -6.67 -0.03
CA ILE A 28 3.03 -7.62 -1.13
C ILE A 28 4.34 -8.33 -1.40
N ASP A 29 4.27 -9.60 -1.79
CA ASP A 29 5.43 -10.32 -2.31
C ASP A 29 5.35 -10.53 -3.83
N ARG A 30 6.45 -11.02 -4.41
CA ARG A 30 6.50 -11.32 -5.86
C ARG A 30 5.56 -12.44 -6.30
N ARG A 31 4.96 -13.18 -5.37
CA ARG A 31 3.94 -14.22 -5.62
C ARG A 31 2.52 -13.65 -5.54
N ASN A 32 2.37 -12.32 -5.43
CA ASN A 32 1.08 -11.64 -5.29
C ASN A 32 0.32 -12.02 -4.03
N ARG A 33 1.02 -12.39 -2.94
CA ARG A 33 0.40 -12.49 -1.62
C ARG A 33 0.38 -11.10 -1.01
N TYR A 34 -0.82 -10.55 -0.88
CA TYR A 34 -1.05 -9.23 -0.31
C TYR A 34 -1.65 -9.35 1.10
N GLU A 35 -1.11 -8.59 2.04
CA GLU A 35 -1.68 -8.40 3.38
C GLU A 35 -1.59 -6.92 3.74
N GLY A 36 -2.65 -6.36 4.33
CA GLY A 36 -2.69 -4.94 4.65
C GLY A 36 -3.99 -4.55 5.32
N PHE A 37 -4.10 -3.27 5.63
CA PHE A 37 -5.30 -2.68 6.20
C PHE A 37 -5.52 -1.26 5.66
N THR A 38 -6.78 -0.84 5.67
CA THR A 38 -7.22 0.47 5.20
C THR A 38 -7.83 1.26 6.34
N MET A 39 -7.59 2.56 6.40
CA MET A 39 -8.15 3.45 7.41
C MET A 39 -8.47 4.82 6.84
N THR A 40 -9.46 5.46 7.42
CA THR A 40 -9.87 6.82 7.11
C THR A 40 -9.18 7.86 8.00
N GLU A 41 -8.59 7.40 9.10
CA GLU A 41 -7.79 8.19 10.04
C GLU A 41 -6.31 8.23 9.64
N ASN A 42 -5.52 9.02 10.36
CA ASN A 42 -4.08 9.06 10.21
C ASN A 42 -3.44 7.70 10.50
N MET A 43 -2.42 7.37 9.69
CA MET A 43 -1.59 6.19 9.91
C MET A 43 -0.67 6.45 11.10
N THR A 44 -0.81 5.63 12.14
CA THR A 44 0.00 5.70 13.36
C THR A 44 0.97 4.52 13.43
N ALA A 45 2.09 4.72 14.13
CA ALA A 45 3.11 3.69 14.24
C ALA A 45 2.63 2.46 15.05
N ASP A 46 1.77 2.68 16.05
CA ASP A 46 1.12 1.65 16.86
C ASP A 46 0.30 0.67 16.01
N LYS A 47 -0.47 1.15 15.04
CA LYS A 47 -1.23 0.29 14.12
C LYS A 47 -0.33 -0.53 13.21
N VAL A 48 0.76 0.06 12.71
CA VAL A 48 1.75 -0.67 11.90
C VAL A 48 2.50 -1.70 12.76
N ALA A 49 2.84 -1.36 14.00
CA ALA A 49 3.52 -2.25 14.93
C ALA A 49 2.65 -3.44 15.31
N ASP A 50 1.37 -3.24 15.65
CA ASP A 50 0.40 -4.31 15.93
C ASP A 50 0.27 -5.26 14.72
N PHE A 51 0.25 -4.71 13.50
CA PHE A 51 0.21 -5.53 12.30
C PHE A 51 1.49 -6.38 12.12
N LEU A 52 2.67 -5.81 12.33
CA LEU A 52 3.95 -6.55 12.25
C LEU A 52 4.06 -7.60 13.36
N ASP A 53 3.54 -7.31 14.55
CA ASP A 53 3.53 -8.23 15.69
C ASP A 53 2.62 -9.45 15.42
N ARG A 54 1.41 -9.23 14.91
CA ARG A 54 0.55 -10.34 14.48
C ARG A 54 1.17 -11.16 13.37
N MET A 55 1.92 -10.52 12.47
CA MET A 55 2.63 -11.23 11.43
C MET A 55 3.80 -12.06 11.99
N SER A 56 4.59 -11.52 12.92
CA SER A 56 5.73 -12.23 13.51
C SER A 56 5.30 -13.51 14.25
N LEU A 57 4.07 -13.56 14.77
CA LEU A 57 3.49 -14.76 15.38
C LEU A 57 3.08 -15.83 14.35
N ARG A 58 2.84 -15.45 13.09
CA ARG A 58 2.36 -16.35 12.01
C ARG A 58 3.48 -16.91 11.13
N ILE A 59 4.67 -16.30 11.15
CA ILE A 59 5.76 -16.73 10.28
C ILE A 59 6.41 -18.02 10.78
N SER A 60 6.71 -18.93 9.86
CA SER A 60 7.42 -20.19 10.14
C SER A 60 8.85 -20.21 9.59
N LYS A 61 9.22 -19.18 8.84
CA LYS A 61 10.53 -19.04 8.18
C LYS A 61 11.05 -17.62 8.39
N ARG A 62 12.38 -17.48 8.31
CA ARG A 62 13.03 -16.17 8.31
C ARG A 62 12.41 -15.30 7.22
N THR A 63 11.81 -14.19 7.63
CA THR A 63 11.03 -13.30 6.78
C THR A 63 11.62 -11.91 6.87
N PHE A 64 11.92 -11.33 5.71
CA PHE A 64 12.43 -9.97 5.60
C PHE A 64 11.32 -9.06 5.10
N VAL A 65 10.98 -8.03 5.88
CA VAL A 65 10.04 -6.98 5.48
C VAL A 65 10.86 -5.79 5.03
N VAL A 66 10.66 -5.40 3.78
CA VAL A 66 11.31 -4.24 3.18
C VAL A 66 10.40 -3.03 3.33
N LEU A 67 10.87 -2.02 4.06
CA LEU A 67 10.14 -0.78 4.33
C LEU A 67 10.86 0.42 3.73
N ASP A 68 10.09 1.45 3.39
CA ASP A 68 10.64 2.76 3.06
C ASP A 68 11.06 3.52 4.33
N ASN A 69 11.46 4.78 4.17
CA ASN A 69 11.97 5.61 5.25
C ASN A 69 10.86 6.43 5.96
N ALA A 70 9.58 6.06 5.82
CA ALA A 70 8.50 6.80 6.48
C ALA A 70 8.70 6.86 8.00
N SER A 71 8.34 8.00 8.61
CA SER A 71 8.56 8.26 10.03
C SER A 71 7.88 7.23 10.93
N VAL A 72 6.71 6.72 10.52
CA VAL A 72 5.97 5.65 11.21
C VAL A 72 6.73 4.33 11.28
N HIS A 73 7.66 4.06 10.35
CA HIS A 73 8.48 2.85 10.36
C HIS A 73 9.77 3.02 11.17
N ARG A 74 10.18 4.25 11.47
CA ARG A 74 11.44 4.59 12.14
C ARG A 74 11.29 5.18 13.53
N CYS A 75 10.07 5.27 14.03
CA CYS A 75 9.82 5.80 15.35
C CYS A 75 10.43 4.92 16.45
N ARG A 76 10.48 5.47 17.67
CA ARG A 76 11.02 4.79 18.84
C ARG A 76 10.36 3.42 19.09
N LEU A 77 9.04 3.34 18.98
CA LEU A 77 8.27 2.10 19.15
C LEU A 77 8.78 0.98 18.22
N MET A 78 8.95 1.26 16.93
CA MET A 78 9.44 0.28 15.96
C MET A 78 10.86 -0.21 16.29
N ARG A 79 11.71 0.68 16.81
CA ARG A 79 13.08 0.33 17.22
C ARG A 79 13.09 -0.55 18.47
N GLU A 80 12.18 -0.31 19.41
CA GLU A 80 12.05 -1.08 20.64
C GLU A 80 11.48 -2.49 20.40
N LEU A 81 10.54 -2.64 19.45
CA LEU A 81 9.92 -3.92 19.11
C LEU A 81 10.78 -4.79 18.18
N ARG A 82 11.65 -4.17 17.37
CA ARG A 82 12.49 -4.87 16.40
C ARG A 82 13.24 -6.09 16.98
N PRO A 83 13.91 -6.05 18.14
CA PRO A 83 14.59 -7.22 18.70
C PRO A 83 13.64 -8.37 19.05
N LEU A 84 12.38 -8.08 19.38
CA LEU A 84 11.37 -9.11 19.67
C LEU A 84 10.96 -9.83 18.37
N TRP A 85 10.71 -9.04 17.32
CA TRP A 85 10.40 -9.56 15.99
C TRP A 85 11.54 -10.38 15.41
N GLU A 86 12.79 -9.95 15.57
CA GLU A 86 13.96 -10.69 15.08
C GLU A 86 14.10 -12.06 15.77
N LYS A 87 13.77 -12.16 17.07
CA LYS A 87 13.71 -13.47 17.78
C LYS A 87 12.62 -14.39 17.22
N GLN A 88 11.53 -13.83 16.72
CA GLN A 88 10.44 -14.56 16.06
C GLN A 88 10.74 -14.83 14.57
N GLY A 89 11.92 -14.42 14.07
CA GLY A 89 12.35 -14.64 12.69
C GLY A 89 11.89 -13.57 11.70
N LEU A 90 11.36 -12.44 12.18
CA LEU A 90 10.93 -11.30 11.39
C LEU A 90 12.02 -10.20 11.41
N PHE A 91 12.56 -9.88 10.24
CA PHE A 91 13.64 -8.90 10.09
C PHE A 91 13.15 -7.70 9.28
N LEU A 92 13.41 -6.50 9.80
CA LEU A 92 13.11 -5.25 9.09
C LEU A 92 14.32 -4.79 8.29
N PHE A 93 14.12 -4.59 6.99
CA PHE A 93 15.10 -4.02 6.08
C PHE A 93 14.58 -2.68 5.56
N PHE A 94 15.42 -1.65 5.60
CA PHE A 94 15.04 -0.32 5.12
C PHE A 94 15.74 0.00 3.81
N LEU A 95 14.98 0.48 2.83
CA LEU A 95 15.52 0.93 1.56
C LEU A 95 16.39 2.19 1.74
N PRO A 96 17.34 2.45 0.82
CA PRO A 96 18.02 3.73 0.74
C PRO A 96 16.99 4.88 0.59
N PRO A 97 17.29 6.08 1.11
CA PRO A 97 16.43 7.24 0.92
C PRO A 97 16.10 7.47 -0.55
N TYR A 98 14.88 7.95 -0.82
CA TYR A 98 14.40 8.32 -2.16
C TYR A 98 14.51 7.21 -3.23
N SER A 99 14.37 5.94 -2.83
CA SER A 99 14.46 4.78 -3.73
C SER A 99 13.11 4.06 -3.95
N PRO A 100 12.04 4.75 -4.40
CA PRO A 100 10.72 4.14 -4.58
C PRO A 100 10.72 3.04 -5.67
N HIS A 101 11.63 3.12 -6.64
CA HIS A 101 11.80 2.10 -7.69
C HIS A 101 12.21 0.73 -7.13
N LEU A 102 12.82 0.68 -5.93
CA LEU A 102 13.15 -0.57 -5.23
C LEU A 102 11.98 -1.13 -4.42
N ASN A 103 10.95 -0.32 -4.16
CA ASN A 103 9.78 -0.74 -3.39
C ASN A 103 8.71 -1.33 -4.33
N ILE A 104 8.56 -2.65 -4.34
CA ILE A 104 7.57 -3.33 -5.20
C ILE A 104 6.11 -2.93 -4.87
N ALA A 105 5.83 -2.45 -3.66
CA ALA A 105 4.50 -1.93 -3.31
C ALA A 105 4.14 -0.69 -4.13
N GLU A 106 5.11 0.12 -4.59
CA GLU A 106 4.85 1.25 -5.49
C GLU A 106 4.26 0.80 -6.83
N THR A 107 4.67 -0.38 -7.32
CA THR A 107 4.07 -0.96 -8.53
C THR A 107 2.61 -1.35 -8.28
N LEU A 108 2.31 -1.93 -7.12
CA LEU A 108 0.94 -2.21 -6.69
C LEU A 108 0.11 -0.93 -6.65
N TRP A 109 0.59 0.13 -6.02
CA TRP A 109 -0.14 1.40 -5.91
C TRP A 109 -0.36 2.07 -7.26
N ARG A 110 0.63 2.00 -8.17
CA ARG A 110 0.50 2.50 -9.53
C ARG A 110 -0.58 1.74 -10.32
N ILE A 111 -0.62 0.41 -10.19
CA ILE A 111 -1.62 -0.42 -10.88
C ILE A 111 -3.01 -0.22 -10.28
N LEU A 112 -3.13 -0.19 -8.95
CA LEU A 112 -4.38 0.06 -8.25
C LEU A 112 -5.02 1.37 -8.75
N LYS A 113 -4.28 2.48 -8.70
CA LYS A 113 -4.76 3.81 -9.10
C LYS A 113 -4.95 3.96 -10.61
N GLY A 114 -4.10 3.30 -11.41
CA GLY A 114 -4.05 3.52 -12.86
C GLY A 114 -4.85 2.53 -13.70
N LYS A 115 -5.18 1.34 -13.15
CA LYS A 115 -5.83 0.26 -13.89
C LYS A 115 -7.07 -0.30 -13.20
N TRP A 116 -7.05 -0.42 -11.87
CA TRP A 116 -8.13 -1.12 -11.15
C TRP A 116 -9.22 -0.16 -10.66
N LEU A 117 -8.84 1.06 -10.27
CA LEU A 117 -9.80 2.12 -9.96
C LEU A 117 -10.21 2.86 -11.23
N ARG A 118 -11.51 3.15 -11.34
CA ARG A 118 -12.09 3.90 -12.46
C ARG A 118 -12.35 5.34 -12.03
N PRO A 119 -12.40 6.31 -12.96
CA PRO A 119 -12.75 7.69 -12.64
C PRO A 119 -14.05 7.84 -11.83
N MET A 120 -15.09 7.05 -12.14
CA MET A 120 -16.36 7.05 -11.39
C MET A 120 -16.20 6.63 -9.93
N ASP A 121 -15.22 5.78 -9.61
CA ASP A 121 -15.01 5.32 -8.24
C ASP A 121 -14.46 6.47 -7.35
N TYR A 122 -13.93 7.55 -7.95
CA TYR A 122 -13.45 8.74 -7.22
C TYR A 122 -14.56 9.76 -6.91
N LEU A 123 -15.78 9.59 -7.43
CA LEU A 123 -16.86 10.56 -7.26
C LEU A 123 -17.41 10.60 -5.83
N TYR A 124 -17.43 9.45 -5.16
CA TYR A 124 -17.96 9.31 -3.80
C TYR A 124 -16.98 8.55 -2.93
N THR A 125 -16.85 8.98 -1.67
CA THR A 125 -15.96 8.34 -0.69
C THR A 125 -16.29 6.85 -0.52
N ASP A 126 -17.57 6.50 -0.40
CA ASP A 126 -17.98 5.10 -0.22
C ASP A 126 -17.68 4.24 -1.45
N ALA A 127 -17.85 4.82 -2.65
CA ALA A 127 -17.50 4.15 -3.90
C ALA A 127 -15.99 3.89 -3.98
N LEU A 128 -15.16 4.86 -3.59
CA LEU A 128 -13.71 4.72 -3.56
C LEU A 128 -13.27 3.66 -2.55
N LEU A 129 -13.82 3.68 -1.34
CA LEU A 129 -13.55 2.69 -0.29
C LEU A 129 -13.94 1.30 -0.76
N TYR A 130 -15.14 1.14 -1.29
CA TYR A 130 -15.64 -0.13 -1.79
C TYR A 130 -14.79 -0.68 -2.95
N ALA A 131 -14.53 0.15 -3.96
CA ALA A 131 -13.73 -0.25 -5.12
C ALA A 131 -12.30 -0.62 -4.73
N THR A 132 -11.70 0.14 -3.81
CA THR A 132 -10.34 -0.12 -3.30
C THR A 132 -10.30 -1.43 -2.53
N ASN A 133 -11.20 -1.63 -1.55
CA ASN A 133 -11.24 -2.86 -0.74
C ASN A 133 -11.48 -4.09 -1.59
N ARG A 134 -12.41 -4.00 -2.56
CA ARG A 134 -12.67 -5.07 -3.52
C ARG A 134 -11.44 -5.38 -4.37
N ALA A 135 -10.73 -4.36 -4.86
CA ALA A 135 -9.52 -4.56 -5.65
C ALA A 135 -8.40 -5.20 -4.82
N LEU A 136 -8.17 -4.73 -3.59
CA LEU A 136 -7.18 -5.31 -2.68
C LEU A 136 -7.49 -6.76 -2.30
N ALA A 137 -8.75 -7.08 -2.04
CA ALA A 137 -9.20 -8.45 -1.74
C ALA A 137 -9.07 -9.41 -2.93
N ALA A 138 -9.11 -8.89 -4.15
CA ALA A 138 -8.96 -9.69 -5.36
C ALA A 138 -7.49 -9.97 -5.73
N ILE A 139 -6.50 -9.37 -5.03
CA ILE A 139 -5.08 -9.61 -5.31
C ILE A 139 -4.74 -11.08 -5.00
N GLY A 140 -4.05 -11.73 -5.94
CA GLY A 140 -3.61 -13.12 -5.83
C GLY A 140 -4.63 -14.15 -6.31
N SER A 141 -5.93 -13.85 -6.23
CA SER A 141 -7.02 -14.73 -6.70
C SER A 141 -7.51 -14.36 -8.10
N GLY A 142 -7.89 -13.10 -8.32
CA GLY A 142 -8.39 -12.59 -9.60
C GLY A 142 -7.51 -11.52 -10.25
N LEU A 143 -6.78 -10.74 -9.43
CA LEU A 143 -5.87 -9.70 -9.88
C LEU A 143 -4.43 -10.11 -9.61
N LYS A 144 -3.59 -10.04 -10.64
CA LYS A 144 -2.16 -10.37 -10.53
C LYS A 144 -1.32 -9.25 -11.11
N ILE A 145 -0.24 -8.95 -10.42
CA ILE A 145 0.81 -8.01 -10.84
C ILE A 145 1.96 -8.84 -11.38
N ASN A 146 2.39 -8.52 -12.59
CA ASN A 146 3.60 -9.06 -13.16
C ASN A 146 4.79 -8.16 -12.77
N PHE A 147 5.67 -8.67 -11.91
CA PHE A 147 6.86 -7.96 -11.44
C PHE A 147 8.08 -8.15 -12.36
N ASN A 148 7.98 -8.95 -13.44
CA ASN A 148 9.12 -9.26 -14.32
C ASN A 148 9.55 -8.09 -15.22
N HIS A 149 8.76 -7.03 -15.31
CA HIS A 149 9.02 -5.87 -16.17
C HIS A 149 9.37 -4.59 -15.41
N VAL A 150 9.75 -4.70 -14.13
CA VAL A 150 10.23 -3.55 -13.36
C VAL A 150 11.76 -3.57 -13.42
N ALA A 151 12.29 -3.07 -14.53
CA ALA A 151 13.69 -2.70 -14.73
C ALA A 151 13.78 -1.16 -14.76
#